data_AF-A0A355DR58-F1
#
_entry.id   AF-A0A355DR58-F1
#
_cell.length_a   1.000
_cell.length_b   1.000
_cell.length_c   1.000
_cell.angle_alpha   90.00
_cell.angle_beta   90.00
_cell.angle_gamma   90.00
#
_symmetry.space_group_name_H-M   'P 1'
#
loop_
_entity.id
_entity.type
_entity.pdbx_description
1 polymer ?
#
loop_
_entity_poly.entity_id
_entity_poly.type
_entity_poly.pdbx_seq_one_letter_code
_entity_poly.pdbx_strand_id
1 'polypeptide(L)'
;MEWNPESVEAKIGIHFKTSETLRLALIHRSYAEQIGELETNNERLEFLGNAVLNLAIADYLYQHCPYLEVGNFSALRDKLTEGERLTKVWSQLGLGEAYPFLGMGQERHRLRLQSHNPFEEGFKALAGAIHVDRGFSQTRNWLTKNLIAPVLERHLKSITERASPNKQLQFLGDSLLKAIVVDYLYCYLPNVRVGRLGELYKELISKERQEEYIRQVSSEDLMALNLGDEKVFAKSIKVLLAGIYLNYSALEDKGGFKKTGNWFVEKFVDNDEVLRKAIRLLLEDGKSQKWIVRYVMGYESKDYHEGRDKFNEVMAGKKV
;
A
#
# COMPACT_ATOMS: atom_id res chain seq x y z
N MET A 1 -7.42 -9.18 28.04
CA MET A 1 -8.16 -10.17 27.22
C MET A 1 -7.14 -10.75 26.25
N GLU A 2 -6.87 -12.05 26.33
CA GLU A 2 -5.99 -12.70 25.36
C GLU A 2 -6.66 -12.66 23.98
N TRP A 3 -5.94 -12.15 22.99
CA TRP A 3 -6.41 -12.04 21.61
C TRP A 3 -6.36 -13.41 20.94
N ASN A 4 -7.48 -13.87 20.37
CA ASN A 4 -7.53 -15.08 19.53
C ASN A 4 -7.90 -14.71 18.08
N PRO A 5 -6.99 -14.90 17.10
CA PRO A 5 -7.24 -14.57 15.69
C PRO A 5 -8.18 -15.55 14.97
N GLU A 6 -8.35 -16.79 15.45
CA GLU A 6 -9.01 -17.89 14.72
C GLU A 6 -10.41 -17.54 14.21
N SER A 7 -11.20 -16.85 15.04
CA SER A 7 -12.56 -16.45 14.69
C SER A 7 -12.63 -15.47 13.52
N VAL A 8 -11.61 -14.64 13.35
CA VAL A 8 -11.48 -13.69 12.24
C VAL A 8 -10.84 -14.38 11.03
N GLU A 9 -9.78 -15.16 11.24
CA GLU A 9 -9.11 -15.92 10.19
C GLU A 9 -10.07 -16.87 9.44
N ALA A 10 -10.93 -17.58 10.19
CA ALA A 10 -11.95 -18.45 9.62
C ALA A 10 -12.95 -17.69 8.73
N LYS A 11 -13.31 -16.46 9.12
CA LYS A 11 -14.23 -15.60 8.38
C LYS A 11 -13.62 -15.05 7.09
N ILE A 12 -12.36 -14.63 7.15
CA ILE A 12 -11.67 -14.03 6.00
C ILE A 12 -11.04 -15.09 5.08
N GLY A 13 -10.87 -16.33 5.56
CA GLY A 13 -10.26 -17.44 4.82
C GLY A 13 -8.75 -17.29 4.63
N ILE A 14 -8.07 -16.59 5.54
CA ILE A 14 -6.61 -16.36 5.53
C ILE A 14 -6.08 -16.67 6.92
N HIS A 15 -5.09 -17.55 7.00
CA HIS A 15 -4.31 -17.78 8.23
C HIS A 15 -3.06 -16.88 8.20
N PHE A 16 -2.90 -16.05 9.23
CA PHE A 16 -1.77 -15.14 9.40
C PHE A 16 -0.58 -15.88 10.00
N LYS A 17 0.63 -15.51 9.58
CA LYS A 17 1.87 -15.95 10.23
C LYS A 17 2.08 -15.21 11.56
N THR A 18 1.61 -13.96 11.62
CA THR A 18 1.78 -13.07 12.77
C THR A 18 0.40 -12.58 13.25
N SER A 19 -0.09 -13.14 14.36
CA SER A 19 -1.40 -12.80 14.92
C SER A 19 -1.54 -11.32 15.29
N GLU A 20 -0.43 -10.67 15.63
CA GLU A 20 -0.35 -9.27 16.03
C GLU A 20 -0.62 -8.34 14.84
N THR A 21 -0.24 -8.74 13.61
CA THR A 21 -0.53 -7.97 12.40
C THR A 21 -2.02 -7.93 12.13
N LEU A 22 -2.72 -9.05 12.28
CA LEU A 22 -4.17 -9.10 12.20
C LEU A 22 -4.83 -8.31 13.34
N ARG A 23 -4.31 -8.44 14.57
CA ARG A 23 -4.79 -7.66 15.72
C ARG A 23 -4.70 -6.16 15.44
N LEU A 24 -3.55 -5.68 14.98
CA LEU A 24 -3.32 -4.27 14.67
C LEU A 24 -4.31 -3.75 13.63
N ALA A 25 -4.59 -4.53 12.57
CA ALA A 25 -5.58 -4.17 11.55
C ALA A 25 -6.98 -3.91 12.12
N LEU A 26 -7.28 -4.55 13.25
CA LEU A 26 -8.56 -4.48 13.93
C LEU A 26 -8.59 -3.50 15.10
N ILE A 27 -7.51 -2.75 15.36
CA ILE A 27 -7.49 -1.67 16.36
C ILE A 27 -7.81 -0.35 15.70
N HIS A 28 -9.05 0.09 15.84
CA HIS A 28 -9.47 1.42 15.43
C HIS A 28 -8.88 2.48 16.37
N ARG A 29 -8.61 3.67 15.82
CA ARG A 29 -8.07 4.80 16.57
C ARG A 29 -8.86 5.12 17.85
N SER A 30 -10.19 5.06 17.81
CA SER A 30 -11.02 5.33 19.01
C SER A 30 -10.77 4.36 20.16
N TYR A 31 -10.44 3.09 19.86
CA TYR A 31 -10.05 2.14 20.90
C TYR A 31 -8.65 2.44 21.43
N ALA A 32 -7.71 2.76 20.53
CA ALA A 32 -6.35 3.17 20.89
C ALA A 32 -6.36 4.39 21.82
N GLU A 33 -7.21 5.38 21.55
CA GLU A 33 -7.46 6.54 22.42
C GLU A 33 -8.02 6.12 23.79
N GLN A 34 -9.01 5.23 23.83
CA GLN A 34 -9.62 4.75 25.07
C GLN A 34 -8.63 4.07 26.01
N ILE A 35 -7.64 3.35 25.47
CA ILE A 35 -6.61 2.65 26.26
C ILE A 35 -5.33 3.46 26.46
N GLY A 36 -5.26 4.70 25.95
CA GLY A 36 -4.08 5.56 26.06
C GLY A 36 -2.91 5.18 25.16
N GLU A 37 -3.13 4.37 24.12
CA GLU A 37 -2.11 3.88 23.18
C GLU A 37 -2.35 4.40 21.75
N LEU A 38 -2.51 5.71 21.57
CA LEU A 38 -2.91 6.33 20.29
C LEU A 38 -2.09 5.87 19.07
N GLU A 39 -0.80 5.58 19.24
CA GLU A 39 0.11 5.12 18.16
C GLU A 39 -0.16 3.66 17.74
N THR A 40 -0.82 2.86 18.58
CA THR A 40 -1.17 1.45 18.33
C THR A 40 -2.53 1.37 17.63
N ASN A 41 -2.62 1.84 16.39
CA ASN A 41 -3.85 1.83 15.61
C ASN A 41 -3.64 1.36 14.17
N ASN A 42 -4.74 1.16 13.44
CA ASN A 42 -4.73 0.61 12.09
C ASN A 42 -4.53 1.64 10.96
N GLU A 43 -4.41 2.95 11.21
CA GLU A 43 -4.34 4.00 10.18
C GLU A 43 -3.18 3.75 9.19
N ARG A 44 -2.01 3.30 9.67
CA ARG A 44 -0.87 2.98 8.79
C ARG A 44 -1.18 1.80 7.86
N LEU A 45 -1.85 0.77 8.39
CA LEU A 45 -2.28 -0.40 7.59
C LEU A 45 -3.38 -0.02 6.62
N GLU A 46 -4.29 0.87 7.00
CA GLU A 46 -5.32 1.41 6.11
C GLU A 46 -4.69 2.16 4.93
N PHE A 47 -3.71 3.03 5.20
CA PHE A 47 -2.99 3.77 4.18
C PHE A 47 -2.33 2.84 3.15
N LEU A 48 -1.62 1.80 3.64
CA LEU A 48 -1.02 0.76 2.80
C LEU A 48 -2.07 -0.04 2.03
N GLY A 49 -3.07 -0.54 2.74
CA GLY A 49 -4.10 -1.40 2.19
C GLY A 49 -4.95 -0.69 1.13
N ASN A 50 -5.19 0.61 1.26
CA ASN A 50 -5.84 1.39 0.22
C ASN A 50 -5.02 1.40 -1.08
N ALA A 51 -3.70 1.60 -1.00
CA ALA A 51 -2.83 1.59 -2.19
C ALA A 51 -2.78 0.19 -2.83
N VAL A 52 -2.65 -0.86 -2.02
CA VAL A 52 -2.66 -2.26 -2.46
C VAL A 52 -3.99 -2.65 -3.09
N LEU A 53 -5.12 -2.21 -2.52
CA LEU A 53 -6.45 -2.47 -3.05
C LEU A 53 -6.63 -1.85 -4.43
N ASN A 54 -6.23 -0.59 -4.60
CA ASN A 54 -6.29 0.09 -5.89
C ASN A 54 -5.41 -0.60 -6.95
N LEU A 55 -4.22 -1.08 -6.55
CA LEU A 55 -3.36 -1.87 -7.44
C LEU A 55 -4.01 -3.20 -7.83
N ALA A 56 -4.61 -3.95 -6.90
CA ALA A 56 -5.29 -5.21 -7.21
C ALA A 56 -6.44 -5.03 -8.20
N ILE A 57 -7.21 -3.93 -8.08
CA ILE A 57 -8.24 -3.57 -9.04
C ILE A 57 -7.63 -3.24 -10.41
N ALA A 58 -6.57 -2.43 -10.46
CA ALA A 58 -5.92 -2.06 -11.71
C ALA A 58 -5.30 -3.27 -12.43
N ASP A 59 -4.68 -4.19 -11.69
CA ASP A 59 -4.16 -5.46 -12.19
C ASP A 59 -5.28 -6.30 -12.80
N TYR A 60 -6.38 -6.48 -12.07
CA TYR A 60 -7.52 -7.26 -12.56
C TYR A 60 -8.14 -6.65 -13.83
N LEU A 61 -8.37 -5.34 -13.85
CA LEU A 61 -8.92 -4.63 -15.01
C LEU A 61 -7.99 -4.76 -16.23
N TYR A 62 -6.68 -4.61 -16.03
CA TYR A 62 -5.70 -4.76 -17.10
C TYR A 62 -5.70 -6.17 -17.68
N GLN A 63 -5.77 -7.20 -16.83
CA GLN A 63 -5.71 -8.60 -17.28
C GLN A 63 -7.01 -9.07 -17.92
N HIS A 64 -8.16 -8.68 -17.37
CA HIS A 64 -9.45 -9.28 -17.71
C HIS A 64 -10.41 -8.39 -18.51
N CYS A 65 -10.12 -7.09 -18.61
CA CYS A 65 -10.97 -6.13 -19.34
C CYS A 65 -10.21 -5.39 -20.46
N PRO A 66 -9.47 -6.09 -21.36
CA PRO A 66 -8.64 -5.46 -22.38
C PRO A 66 -9.43 -4.56 -23.34
N TYR A 67 -10.71 -4.86 -23.56
CA TYR A 67 -11.60 -4.19 -24.50
C TYR A 67 -12.24 -2.90 -23.94
N LEU A 68 -12.02 -2.56 -22.66
CA LEU A 68 -12.56 -1.34 -22.06
C LEU A 68 -11.57 -0.17 -22.18
N GLU A 69 -12.12 1.01 -22.46
CA GLU A 69 -11.41 2.27 -22.35
C GLU A 69 -11.05 2.62 -20.91
N VAL A 70 -9.96 3.39 -20.71
CA VAL A 70 -9.47 3.76 -19.37
C VAL A 70 -10.48 4.59 -18.57
N GLY A 71 -11.36 5.35 -19.24
CA GLY A 71 -12.47 6.04 -18.56
C GLY A 71 -13.37 5.06 -17.81
N ASN A 72 -13.60 3.86 -18.36
CA ASN A 72 -14.36 2.81 -17.69
C ASN A 72 -13.55 2.13 -16.57
N PHE A 73 -12.22 2.01 -16.71
CA PHE A 73 -11.37 1.50 -15.63
C PHE A 73 -11.49 2.38 -14.38
N SER A 74 -11.39 3.70 -14.54
CA SER A 74 -11.54 4.65 -13.44
C SER A 74 -12.93 4.54 -12.79
N ALA A 75 -14.01 4.54 -13.58
CA ALA A 75 -15.37 4.44 -13.07
C ALA A 75 -15.63 3.12 -12.31
N LEU A 76 -15.10 1.99 -12.79
CA LEU A 76 -15.22 0.70 -12.13
C LEU A 76 -14.40 0.65 -10.83
N ARG A 77 -13.19 1.21 -10.83
CA ARG A 77 -12.37 1.35 -9.62
C ARG A 77 -13.10 2.17 -8.56
N ASP A 78 -13.60 3.35 -8.93
CA ASP A 78 -14.26 4.24 -7.97
C ASP A 78 -15.49 3.55 -7.34
N LYS A 79 -16.28 2.82 -8.14
CA LYS A 79 -17.39 1.99 -7.65
C LYS A 79 -16.95 0.84 -6.73
N LEU A 80 -15.80 0.23 -7.00
CA LEU A 80 -15.24 -0.87 -6.19
C LEU A 80 -14.70 -0.36 -4.85
N THR A 81 -14.21 0.87 -4.80
CA THR A 81 -13.62 1.50 -3.62
C THR A 81 -14.60 2.35 -2.80
N GLU A 82 -15.86 2.43 -3.20
CA GLU A 82 -16.90 3.18 -2.51
C GLU A 82 -17.15 2.62 -1.09
N GLY A 83 -17.26 3.51 -0.11
CA GLY A 83 -17.33 3.14 1.31
C GLY A 83 -18.52 2.25 1.65
N GLU A 84 -19.69 2.50 1.06
CA GLU A 84 -20.88 1.65 1.24
C GLU A 84 -20.60 0.21 0.79
N ARG A 85 -19.89 0.05 -0.34
CA ARG A 85 -19.53 -1.25 -0.86
C ARG A 85 -18.54 -1.97 0.06
N LEU A 86 -17.47 -1.30 0.49
CA LEU A 86 -16.49 -1.90 1.39
C LEU A 86 -17.13 -2.32 2.72
N THR A 87 -18.04 -1.51 3.24
CA THR A 87 -18.85 -1.79 4.44
C THR A 87 -19.76 -3.01 4.25
N LYS A 88 -20.37 -3.14 3.07
CA LYS A 88 -21.19 -4.30 2.71
C LYS A 88 -20.34 -5.57 2.67
N VAL A 89 -19.16 -5.54 2.03
CA VAL A 89 -18.25 -6.70 1.97
C VAL A 89 -17.77 -7.07 3.37
N TRP A 90 -17.38 -6.10 4.20
CA TRP A 90 -17.03 -6.32 5.61
C TRP A 90 -18.15 -7.06 6.38
N SER A 91 -19.40 -6.66 6.16
CA SER A 91 -20.56 -7.31 6.77
C SER A 91 -20.80 -8.73 6.23
N GLN A 92 -20.62 -8.94 4.93
CA GLN A 92 -20.74 -10.26 4.27
C GLN A 92 -19.67 -11.25 4.73
N LEU A 93 -18.48 -10.77 5.07
CA LEU A 93 -17.43 -11.57 5.73
C LEU A 93 -17.80 -11.93 7.19
N GLY A 94 -18.91 -11.44 7.73
CA GLY A 94 -19.30 -11.68 9.11
C GLY A 94 -18.47 -10.89 10.13
N LEU A 95 -17.80 -9.81 9.71
CA LEU A 95 -16.96 -8.98 10.57
C LEU A 95 -17.72 -7.79 11.21
N GLY A 96 -18.97 -7.56 10.80
CA GLY A 96 -19.77 -6.42 11.27
C GLY A 96 -20.08 -6.39 12.78
N GLU A 97 -20.07 -7.54 13.45
CA GLU A 97 -20.18 -7.71 14.91
C GLU A 97 -18.82 -8.00 15.57
N ALA A 98 -17.77 -8.18 14.76
CA ALA A 98 -16.49 -8.70 15.21
C ALA A 98 -15.36 -7.68 15.09
N TYR A 99 -15.66 -6.38 15.00
CA TYR A 99 -14.65 -5.33 15.15
C TYR A 99 -14.34 -5.18 16.66
N PRO A 100 -13.37 -5.94 17.20
CA PRO A 100 -13.30 -6.20 18.63
C PRO A 100 -12.72 -4.99 19.37
N PHE A 101 -11.88 -4.23 18.68
CA PHE A 101 -11.14 -3.09 19.20
C PHE A 101 -11.61 -1.81 18.51
N LEU A 102 -12.91 -1.56 18.60
CA LEU A 102 -13.56 -0.31 18.25
C LEU A 102 -14.08 0.31 19.54
N GLY A 103 -13.46 1.40 20.02
CA GLY A 103 -13.87 2.05 21.26
C GLY A 103 -15.11 2.88 21.00
N MET A 104 -16.31 2.40 21.36
CA MET A 104 -17.57 3.18 21.33
C MET A 104 -18.67 2.58 22.21
N GLY A 105 -19.49 3.46 22.80
CA GLY A 105 -20.73 3.16 23.54
C GLY A 105 -22.05 3.33 22.75
N GLN A 106 -22.00 3.52 21.42
CA GLN A 106 -23.20 3.53 20.55
C GLN A 106 -23.43 2.17 19.88
N GLU A 107 -24.68 1.86 19.52
CA GLU A 107 -25.04 0.65 18.77
C GLU A 107 -24.37 0.62 17.39
N ARG A 108 -23.58 -0.42 17.12
CA ARG A 108 -22.83 -0.66 15.87
C ARG A 108 -23.67 -0.53 14.60
N HIS A 109 -24.98 -0.78 14.70
CA HIS A 109 -25.93 -0.62 13.60
C HIS A 109 -26.00 0.82 13.07
N ARG A 110 -25.90 1.83 13.93
CA ARG A 110 -26.01 3.25 13.52
C ARG A 110 -24.76 3.73 12.76
N LEU A 111 -23.60 3.14 13.01
CA LEU A 111 -22.35 3.46 12.32
C LEU A 111 -22.36 2.98 10.86
N ARG A 112 -23.04 1.87 10.56
CA ARG A 112 -23.17 1.36 9.18
C ARG A 112 -23.96 2.29 8.26
N LEU A 113 -24.75 3.20 8.84
CA LEU A 113 -25.58 4.17 8.12
C LEU A 113 -24.84 5.48 7.84
N GLN A 114 -23.62 5.65 8.36
CA GLN A 114 -22.80 6.84 8.09
C GLN A 114 -22.08 6.70 6.75
N SER A 115 -22.01 7.82 6.00
CA SER A 115 -21.33 7.91 4.71
C SER A 115 -19.84 7.60 4.81
N HIS A 116 -19.22 7.93 5.95
CA HIS A 116 -17.87 7.52 6.32
C HIS A 116 -17.98 6.72 7.60
N ASN A 117 -17.43 5.50 7.61
CA ASN A 117 -17.60 4.60 8.74
C ASN A 117 -16.34 3.75 8.95
N PRO A 118 -16.11 3.27 10.18
CA PRO A 118 -14.86 2.58 10.52
C PRO A 118 -14.72 1.21 9.82
N PHE A 119 -15.78 0.67 9.22
CA PHE A 119 -15.74 -0.64 8.56
C PHE A 119 -15.07 -0.59 7.18
N GLU A 120 -15.22 0.51 6.44
CA GLU A 120 -14.47 0.68 5.18
C GLU A 120 -12.96 0.85 5.42
N GLU A 121 -12.59 1.59 6.47
CA GLU A 121 -11.21 1.74 6.92
C GLU A 121 -10.65 0.41 7.42
N GLY A 122 -11.42 -0.30 8.25
CA GLY A 122 -11.07 -1.64 8.74
C GLY A 122 -10.86 -2.64 7.59
N PHE A 123 -11.67 -2.57 6.53
CA PHE A 123 -11.49 -3.42 5.34
C PHE A 123 -10.18 -3.11 4.62
N LYS A 124 -9.85 -1.82 4.42
CA LYS A 124 -8.57 -1.40 3.83
C LYS A 124 -7.41 -1.83 4.72
N ALA A 125 -7.48 -1.61 6.03
CA ALA A 125 -6.47 -2.03 6.99
C ALA A 125 -6.25 -3.55 6.98
N LEU A 126 -7.31 -4.34 6.86
CA LEU A 126 -7.23 -5.78 6.71
C LEU A 126 -6.50 -6.18 5.41
N ALA A 127 -6.80 -5.52 4.28
CA ALA A 127 -6.07 -5.75 3.03
C ALA A 127 -4.57 -5.39 3.18
N GLY A 128 -4.25 -4.30 3.89
CA GLY A 128 -2.88 -3.93 4.22
C GLY A 128 -2.19 -4.98 5.09
N ALA A 129 -2.89 -5.52 6.09
CA ALA A 129 -2.38 -6.55 6.98
C ALA A 129 -2.09 -7.87 6.26
N ILE A 130 -3.01 -8.31 5.38
CA ILE A 130 -2.79 -9.49 4.54
C ILE A 130 -1.56 -9.27 3.64
N HIS A 131 -1.37 -8.06 3.10
CA HIS A 131 -0.20 -7.75 2.28
C HIS A 131 1.10 -7.82 3.07
N VAL A 132 1.15 -7.25 4.27
CA VAL A 132 2.34 -7.31 5.14
C VAL A 132 2.70 -8.75 5.51
N ASP A 133 1.70 -9.59 5.83
CA ASP A 133 1.94 -10.95 6.33
C ASP A 133 2.14 -12.01 5.20
N ARG A 134 1.38 -11.86 4.11
CA ARG A 134 1.23 -12.86 3.03
C ARG A 134 1.72 -12.39 1.66
N GLY A 135 1.97 -11.09 1.48
CA GLY A 135 2.41 -10.48 0.23
C GLY A 135 1.29 -10.24 -0.78
N PHE A 136 1.61 -9.40 -1.79
CA PHE A 136 0.64 -8.90 -2.76
C PHE A 136 -0.15 -9.98 -3.50
N SER A 137 0.46 -11.11 -3.89
CA SER A 137 -0.23 -12.18 -4.64
C SER A 137 -1.42 -12.75 -3.84
N GLN A 138 -1.24 -12.98 -2.54
CA GLN A 138 -2.32 -13.48 -1.68
C GLN A 138 -3.38 -12.41 -1.42
N THR A 139 -2.96 -11.16 -1.19
CA THR A 139 -3.88 -10.03 -1.03
C THR A 139 -4.72 -9.81 -2.28
N ARG A 140 -4.10 -9.85 -3.46
CA ARG A 140 -4.78 -9.75 -4.76
C ARG A 140 -5.83 -10.83 -4.89
N ASN A 141 -5.47 -12.11 -4.68
CA ASN A 141 -6.42 -13.22 -4.81
C ASN A 141 -7.61 -13.07 -3.85
N TRP A 142 -7.32 -12.65 -2.61
CA TRP A 142 -8.35 -12.39 -1.60
C TRP A 142 -9.29 -11.25 -2.00
N LEU A 143 -8.76 -10.12 -2.49
CA LEU A 143 -9.55 -8.99 -2.99
C LEU A 143 -10.33 -9.37 -4.25
N THR A 144 -9.73 -10.15 -5.16
CA THR A 144 -10.40 -10.63 -6.36
C THR A 144 -11.64 -11.42 -6.01
N LYS A 145 -11.51 -12.40 -5.10
CA LYS A 145 -12.61 -13.25 -4.65
C LYS A 145 -13.71 -12.47 -3.94
N ASN A 146 -13.34 -11.61 -2.99
CA ASN A 146 -14.32 -11.03 -2.05
C ASN A 146 -14.88 -9.67 -2.50
N LEU A 147 -14.18 -8.93 -3.37
CA LEU A 147 -14.55 -7.57 -3.75
C LEU A 147 -14.75 -7.38 -5.26
N ILE A 148 -13.79 -7.86 -6.08
CA ILE A 148 -13.68 -7.49 -7.50
C ILE A 148 -14.56 -8.37 -8.39
N ALA A 149 -14.34 -9.69 -8.39
CA ALA A 149 -15.07 -10.63 -9.25
C ALA A 149 -16.59 -10.52 -9.10
N PRO A 150 -17.16 -10.39 -7.88
CA PRO A 150 -18.62 -10.26 -7.71
C PRO A 150 -19.28 -9.05 -8.41
N VAL A 151 -18.55 -8.04 -8.88
CA VAL A 151 -19.13 -7.05 -9.83
C VAL A 151 -18.57 -7.08 -11.23
N LEU A 152 -17.34 -7.56 -11.42
CA LEU A 152 -16.69 -7.50 -12.71
C LEU A 152 -16.88 -8.77 -13.55
N GLU A 153 -17.43 -9.86 -13.00
CA GLU A 153 -17.70 -11.09 -13.75
C GLU A 153 -18.55 -10.87 -15.00
N ARG A 154 -19.57 -10.00 -14.94
CA ARG A 154 -20.40 -9.61 -16.10
C ARG A 154 -19.63 -8.85 -17.18
N HIS A 155 -18.45 -8.35 -16.85
CA HIS A 155 -17.52 -7.67 -17.75
C HIS A 155 -16.36 -8.61 -18.14
N LEU A 156 -16.50 -9.93 -17.98
CA LEU A 156 -15.55 -10.88 -18.57
C LEU A 156 -15.96 -11.17 -20.02
N LYS A 157 -15.01 -11.00 -20.94
CA LYS A 157 -15.14 -11.41 -22.34
C LYS A 157 -13.88 -12.17 -22.74
N SER A 158 -13.97 -12.98 -23.79
CA SER A 158 -12.79 -13.56 -24.43
C SER A 158 -11.78 -12.45 -24.72
N ILE A 159 -10.50 -12.70 -24.43
CA ILE A 159 -9.44 -11.71 -24.66
C ILE A 159 -9.40 -11.39 -26.17
N THR A 160 -9.84 -10.17 -26.51
CA THR A 160 -9.73 -9.56 -27.84
C THR A 160 -8.55 -8.60 -27.87
N GLU A 161 -8.40 -7.87 -28.99
CA GLU A 161 -7.51 -6.70 -29.08
C GLU A 161 -7.81 -5.68 -27.96
N ARG A 162 -6.76 -5.03 -27.44
CA ARG A 162 -6.86 -4.02 -26.37
C ARG A 162 -7.28 -2.67 -26.95
N ALA A 163 -8.28 -2.03 -26.36
CA ALA A 163 -8.84 -0.77 -26.88
C ALA A 163 -7.84 0.40 -26.85
N SER A 164 -7.08 0.53 -25.75
CA SER A 164 -6.07 1.59 -25.58
C SER A 164 -4.83 1.08 -24.81
N PRO A 165 -3.96 0.25 -25.41
CA PRO A 165 -2.89 -0.47 -24.71
C PRO A 165 -1.98 0.43 -23.87
N ASN A 166 -1.51 1.54 -24.44
CA ASN A 166 -0.61 2.47 -23.74
C ASN A 166 -1.30 3.18 -22.57
N LYS A 167 -2.58 3.56 -22.71
CA LYS A 167 -3.31 4.20 -21.62
C LYS A 167 -3.62 3.20 -20.50
N GLN A 168 -3.95 1.96 -20.84
CA GLN A 168 -4.16 0.89 -19.86
C GLN A 168 -2.87 0.55 -19.09
N LEU A 169 -1.73 0.50 -19.79
CA LEU A 169 -0.42 0.36 -19.13
C LEU A 169 -0.12 1.53 -18.19
N GLN A 170 -0.39 2.76 -18.61
CA GLN A 170 -0.24 3.93 -17.73
C GLN A 170 -1.15 3.85 -16.49
N PHE A 171 -2.37 3.35 -16.63
CA PHE A 171 -3.31 3.17 -15.51
C PHE A 171 -2.80 2.14 -14.48
N LEU A 172 -2.32 0.99 -14.96
CA LEU A 172 -1.69 -0.02 -14.11
C LEU A 172 -0.42 0.54 -13.45
N GLY A 173 0.43 1.19 -14.24
CA GLY A 173 1.68 1.80 -13.80
C GLY A 173 1.52 2.89 -12.74
N ASP A 174 0.47 3.71 -12.86
CA ASP A 174 0.11 4.71 -11.85
C ASP A 174 -0.22 4.06 -10.51
N SER A 175 -1.01 2.99 -10.54
CA SER A 175 -1.38 2.25 -9.33
C SER A 175 -0.18 1.52 -8.73
N LEU A 176 0.71 0.97 -9.56
CA LEU A 176 1.96 0.35 -9.14
C LEU A 176 2.88 1.34 -8.45
N LEU A 177 3.16 2.50 -9.06
CA LEU A 177 4.03 3.53 -8.48
C LEU A 177 3.53 3.94 -7.09
N LYS A 178 2.22 4.20 -6.96
CA LYS A 178 1.61 4.58 -5.70
C LYS A 178 1.74 3.48 -4.64
N ALA A 179 1.43 2.24 -5.01
CA ALA A 179 1.53 1.10 -4.09
C ALA A 179 2.98 0.83 -3.65
N ILE A 180 3.95 0.90 -4.58
CA ILE A 180 5.38 0.73 -4.27
C ILE A 180 5.87 1.80 -3.30
N VAL A 181 5.56 3.08 -3.56
CA VAL A 181 5.99 4.18 -2.68
C VAL A 181 5.37 4.05 -1.29
N VAL A 182 4.07 3.72 -1.20
CA VAL A 182 3.40 3.54 0.08
C VAL A 182 3.96 2.32 0.84
N ASP A 183 4.21 1.20 0.15
CA ASP A 183 4.82 0.00 0.73
C ASP A 183 6.24 0.27 1.27
N TYR A 184 7.05 0.96 0.47
CA TYR A 184 8.38 1.43 0.87
C TYR A 184 8.32 2.30 2.12
N LEU A 185 7.47 3.36 2.12
CA LEU A 185 7.35 4.27 3.27
C LEU A 185 6.80 3.56 4.51
N TYR A 186 5.85 2.64 4.36
CA TYR A 186 5.32 1.85 5.47
C TYR A 186 6.40 0.99 6.12
N CYS A 187 7.25 0.34 5.32
CA CYS A 187 8.32 -0.53 5.82
C CYS A 187 9.51 0.25 6.37
N TYR A 188 9.96 1.29 5.64
CA TYR A 188 11.17 2.03 5.95
C TYR A 188 11.02 3.00 7.12
N LEU A 189 9.81 3.54 7.34
CA LEU A 189 9.53 4.53 8.39
C LEU A 189 8.49 3.99 9.39
N PRO A 190 8.86 3.04 10.26
CA PRO A 190 7.97 2.53 11.30
C PRO A 190 7.58 3.65 12.27
N ASN A 191 6.38 3.57 12.85
CA ASN A 191 5.85 4.51 13.85
C ASN A 191 5.72 5.98 13.38
N VAL A 192 5.90 6.26 12.09
CA VAL A 192 5.58 7.58 11.52
C VAL A 192 4.10 7.62 11.16
N ARG A 193 3.41 8.65 11.66
CA ARG A 193 1.97 8.86 11.43
C ARG A 193 1.64 9.09 9.96
N VAL A 194 0.46 8.66 9.54
CA VAL A 194 0.01 8.70 8.13
C VAL A 194 0.07 10.12 7.54
N GLY A 195 -0.23 11.15 8.33
CA GLY A 195 -0.12 12.54 7.87
C GLY A 195 1.28 12.88 7.33
N ARG A 196 2.34 12.51 8.06
CA ARG A 196 3.73 12.75 7.64
C ARG A 196 4.19 11.80 6.54
N LEU A 197 3.76 10.53 6.56
CA LEU A 197 3.97 9.61 5.44
C LEU A 197 3.34 10.16 4.15
N GLY A 198 2.16 10.78 4.25
CA GLY A 198 1.45 11.42 3.15
C GLY A 198 2.21 12.59 2.53
N GLU A 199 2.97 13.36 3.32
CA GLU A 199 3.84 14.43 2.80
C GLU A 199 4.99 13.86 1.97
N LEU A 200 5.69 12.85 2.51
CA LEU A 200 6.78 12.17 1.79
C LEU A 200 6.27 11.44 0.53
N TYR A 201 5.11 10.80 0.63
CA TYR A 201 4.45 10.14 -0.50
C TYR A 201 4.18 11.12 -1.64
N LYS A 202 3.56 12.28 -1.34
CA LYS A 202 3.24 13.30 -2.35
C LYS A 202 4.47 13.78 -3.10
N GLU A 203 5.60 13.90 -2.40
CA GLU A 203 6.86 14.25 -3.04
C GLU A 203 7.35 13.13 -3.96
N LEU A 204 7.46 11.89 -3.47
CA LEU A 204 8.00 10.76 -4.23
C LEU A 204 7.16 10.40 -5.47
N ILE A 205 5.87 10.72 -5.46
CA ILE A 205 4.98 10.53 -6.61
C ILE A 205 4.71 11.82 -7.40
N SER A 206 5.43 12.92 -7.14
CA SER A 206 5.21 14.17 -7.86
C SER A 206 5.52 14.02 -9.35
N LYS A 207 4.98 14.91 -10.19
CA LYS A 207 5.23 14.87 -11.63
C LYS A 207 6.71 15.13 -11.94
N GLU A 208 7.31 16.07 -11.21
CA GLU A 208 8.72 16.43 -11.31
C GLU A 208 9.62 15.24 -10.99
N ARG A 209 9.36 14.54 -9.88
CA ARG A 209 10.09 13.31 -9.53
C ARG A 209 9.93 12.22 -10.57
N GLN A 210 8.73 12.03 -11.11
CA GLN A 210 8.50 11.06 -12.18
C GLN A 210 9.29 11.36 -13.46
N GLU A 211 9.44 12.65 -13.81
CA GLU A 211 10.28 13.09 -14.92
C GLU A 211 11.78 12.89 -14.62
N GLU A 212 12.20 13.07 -13.37
CA GLU A 212 13.58 12.76 -12.94
C GLU A 212 13.87 11.26 -13.03
N TYR A 213 12.97 10.40 -12.54
CA TYR A 213 13.16 8.95 -12.58
C TYR A 213 13.38 8.46 -14.02
N ILE A 214 12.54 8.90 -14.96
CA ILE A 214 12.67 8.42 -16.34
C ILE A 214 13.95 8.93 -17.02
N ARG A 215 14.46 10.13 -16.67
CA ARG A 215 15.74 10.65 -17.17
C ARG A 215 16.95 9.85 -16.67
N GLN A 216 16.83 9.19 -15.52
CA GLN A 216 17.88 8.35 -14.95
C GLN A 216 17.90 6.92 -15.51
N VAL A 217 16.90 6.54 -16.31
CA VAL A 217 16.83 5.22 -16.97
C VAL A 217 17.73 5.23 -18.20
N SER A 218 18.76 4.38 -18.20
CA SER A 218 19.67 4.21 -19.33
C SER A 218 19.17 3.14 -20.32
N SER A 219 19.75 3.11 -21.52
CA SER A 219 19.49 2.02 -22.48
C SER A 219 19.93 0.65 -21.93
N GLU A 220 21.02 0.59 -21.16
CA GLU A 220 21.50 -0.65 -20.53
C GLU A 220 20.48 -1.20 -19.53
N ASP A 221 19.83 -0.31 -18.75
CA ASP A 221 18.75 -0.71 -17.84
C ASP A 221 17.59 -1.36 -18.60
N LEU A 222 17.15 -0.75 -19.71
CA LEU A 222 16.04 -1.25 -20.51
C LEU A 222 16.36 -2.60 -21.18
N MET A 223 17.59 -2.76 -21.67
CA MET A 223 18.07 -4.03 -22.23
C MET A 223 18.09 -5.13 -21.17
N ALA A 224 18.57 -4.83 -19.97
CA ALA A 224 18.60 -5.79 -18.86
C ALA A 224 17.20 -6.24 -18.42
N LEU A 225 16.21 -5.35 -18.51
CA LEU A 225 14.81 -5.66 -18.19
C LEU A 225 14.12 -6.50 -19.27
N ASN A 226 14.65 -6.51 -20.51
CA ASN A 226 14.17 -7.30 -21.65
C ASN A 226 12.65 -7.18 -21.89
N LEU A 227 12.14 -5.95 -21.96
CA LEU A 227 10.70 -5.65 -22.04
C LEU A 227 10.15 -5.57 -23.49
N GLY A 228 10.98 -5.79 -24.50
CA GLY A 228 10.61 -5.62 -25.91
C GLY A 228 10.88 -4.20 -26.43
N ASP A 229 9.84 -3.47 -26.85
CA ASP A 229 10.01 -2.13 -27.46
C ASP A 229 10.43 -1.07 -26.43
N GLU A 230 11.75 -0.92 -26.27
CA GLU A 230 12.40 0.02 -25.35
C GLU A 230 11.88 1.45 -25.49
N LYS A 231 11.51 1.89 -26.71
CA LYS A 231 11.05 3.26 -26.96
C LYS A 231 9.69 3.55 -26.33
N VAL A 232 8.87 2.53 -26.08
CA VAL A 232 7.59 2.67 -25.39
C VAL A 232 7.83 2.89 -23.90
N PHE A 233 8.70 2.09 -23.30
CA PHE A 233 8.95 2.11 -21.86
C PHE A 233 9.82 3.27 -21.40
N ALA A 234 10.69 3.81 -22.27
CA ALA A 234 11.55 4.95 -21.97
C ALA A 234 10.82 6.30 -21.83
N LYS A 235 9.51 6.38 -22.11
CA LYS A 235 8.76 7.66 -22.13
C LYS A 235 8.06 7.99 -20.82
N SER A 236 7.83 7.01 -19.96
CA SER A 236 7.04 7.19 -18.75
C SER A 236 7.40 6.14 -17.72
N ILE A 237 7.78 6.60 -16.52
CA ILE A 237 8.07 5.70 -15.39
C ILE A 237 6.88 4.78 -15.08
N LYS A 238 5.64 5.26 -15.27
CA LYS A 238 4.43 4.45 -15.07
C LYS A 238 4.38 3.28 -16.05
N VAL A 239 4.58 3.56 -17.33
CA VAL A 239 4.58 2.52 -18.39
C VAL A 239 5.71 1.53 -18.15
N LEU A 240 6.90 2.03 -17.80
CA LEU A 240 8.05 1.20 -17.45
C LEU A 240 7.74 0.26 -16.28
N LEU A 241 7.25 0.78 -15.15
CA LEU A 241 6.90 -0.04 -13.99
C LEU A 241 5.83 -1.09 -14.32
N ALA A 242 4.82 -0.75 -15.12
CA ALA A 242 3.84 -1.72 -15.60
C ALA A 242 4.49 -2.83 -16.44
N GLY A 243 5.40 -2.48 -17.35
CA GLY A 243 6.16 -3.45 -18.15
C GLY A 243 7.00 -4.39 -17.27
N ILE A 244 7.77 -3.84 -16.35
CA ILE A 244 8.60 -4.61 -15.39
C ILE A 244 7.73 -5.57 -14.58
N TYR A 245 6.62 -5.07 -14.03
CA TYR A 245 5.69 -5.86 -13.23
C TYR A 245 5.08 -7.02 -14.04
N LEU A 246 4.64 -6.76 -15.27
CA LEU A 246 4.07 -7.80 -16.14
C LEU A 246 5.13 -8.83 -16.54
N ASN A 247 6.36 -8.40 -16.83
CA ASN A 247 7.46 -9.29 -17.16
C ASN A 247 7.79 -10.24 -15.99
N TYR A 248 7.98 -9.70 -14.78
CA TYR A 248 8.23 -10.54 -13.61
C TYR A 248 7.05 -11.44 -13.25
N SER A 249 5.81 -10.96 -13.40
CA SER A 249 4.61 -11.75 -13.12
C SER A 249 4.39 -12.89 -14.13
N ALA A 250 4.91 -12.76 -15.35
CA ALA A 250 4.90 -13.84 -16.34
C ALA A 250 5.95 -14.93 -16.04
N LEU A 251 7.10 -14.54 -15.48
CA LEU A 251 8.20 -15.46 -15.15
C LEU A 251 7.97 -16.20 -13.83
N GLU A 252 7.32 -15.58 -12.86
CA GLU A 252 7.08 -16.14 -11.53
C GLU A 252 5.67 -15.80 -11.02
N ASP A 253 4.93 -16.83 -10.59
CA ASP A 253 3.56 -16.71 -10.08
C ASP A 253 3.45 -15.81 -8.82
N LYS A 254 4.56 -15.67 -8.06
CA LYS A 254 4.57 -15.05 -6.73
C LYS A 254 5.82 -14.19 -6.51
N GLY A 255 5.86 -12.99 -7.08
CA GLY A 255 6.99 -12.07 -6.82
C GLY A 255 6.99 -10.76 -7.59
N GLY A 256 6.17 -10.62 -8.64
CA GLY A 256 6.17 -9.45 -9.54
C GLY A 256 6.20 -8.11 -8.82
N PHE A 257 5.23 -7.85 -7.93
CA PHE A 257 5.17 -6.60 -7.17
C PHE A 257 6.44 -6.30 -6.37
N LYS A 258 6.94 -7.28 -5.61
CA LYS A 258 8.12 -7.11 -4.75
C LYS A 258 9.38 -6.83 -5.58
N LYS A 259 9.58 -7.56 -6.68
CA LYS A 259 10.73 -7.36 -7.57
C LYS A 259 10.68 -6.00 -8.28
N THR A 260 9.52 -5.60 -8.76
CA THR A 260 9.33 -4.25 -9.34
C THR A 260 9.57 -3.15 -8.32
N GLY A 261 9.08 -3.32 -7.08
CA GLY A 261 9.28 -2.38 -5.99
C GLY A 261 10.75 -2.24 -5.60
N ASN A 262 11.46 -3.36 -5.41
CA ASN A 262 12.89 -3.36 -5.11
C ASN A 262 13.68 -2.64 -6.20
N TRP A 263 13.43 -2.97 -7.47
CA TRP A 263 14.10 -2.30 -8.59
C TRP A 263 13.88 -0.79 -8.57
N PHE A 264 12.64 -0.33 -8.32
CA PHE A 264 12.34 1.10 -8.24
C PHE A 264 13.06 1.78 -7.07
N VAL A 265 13.01 1.19 -5.87
CA VAL A 265 13.63 1.77 -4.67
C VAL A 265 15.15 1.82 -4.81
N GLU A 266 15.78 0.73 -5.23
CA GLU A 266 17.23 0.63 -5.42
C GLU A 266 17.73 1.63 -6.47
N LYS A 267 16.95 1.85 -7.55
CA LYS A 267 17.38 2.74 -8.64
C LYS A 267 17.18 4.21 -8.33
N PHE A 268 16.10 4.59 -7.65
CA PHE A 268 15.65 5.99 -7.62
C PHE A 268 15.52 6.63 -6.24
N VAL A 269 15.46 5.84 -5.16
CA VAL A 269 15.13 6.37 -3.83
C VAL A 269 16.40 6.53 -2.99
N ASP A 270 16.75 7.76 -2.63
CA ASP A 270 17.79 8.03 -1.63
C ASP A 270 17.19 7.89 -0.21
N ASN A 271 17.49 6.76 0.42
CA ASN A 271 17.04 6.41 1.77
C ASN A 271 17.46 7.45 2.83
N ASP A 272 18.63 8.08 2.71
CA ASP A 272 19.11 9.09 3.64
C ASP A 272 18.38 10.44 3.41
N GLU A 273 18.02 10.77 2.17
CA GLU A 273 17.18 11.93 1.86
C GLU A 273 15.79 11.78 2.49
N VAL A 274 15.14 10.63 2.28
CA VAL A 274 13.81 10.32 2.82
C VAL A 274 13.85 10.34 4.36
N LEU A 275 14.85 9.69 4.96
CA LEU A 275 14.98 9.63 6.42
C LEU A 275 15.22 11.03 7.02
N ARG A 276 16.09 11.85 6.41
CA ARG A 276 16.31 13.24 6.84
C ARG A 276 15.02 14.05 6.85
N LYS A 277 14.21 13.94 5.80
CA LYS A 277 12.92 14.64 5.71
C LYS A 277 11.97 14.13 6.79
N ALA A 278 11.87 12.81 6.98
CA ALA A 278 11.07 12.22 8.05
C ALA A 278 11.52 12.72 9.44
N ILE A 279 12.82 12.75 9.72
CA ILE A 279 13.38 13.26 10.98
C ILE A 279 12.93 14.71 11.22
N ARG A 280 13.02 15.59 10.22
CA ARG A 280 12.59 17.00 10.35
C ARG A 280 11.12 17.10 10.72
N LEU A 281 10.25 16.36 10.02
CA LEU A 281 8.80 16.34 10.30
C LEU A 281 8.49 15.81 11.71
N LEU A 282 9.26 14.83 12.20
CA LEU A 282 9.09 14.27 13.54
C LEU A 282 9.59 15.22 14.64
N LEU A 283 10.66 15.97 14.39
CA LEU A 283 11.13 17.01 15.30
C LEU A 283 10.12 18.15 15.41
N GLU A 284 9.47 18.55 14.30
CA GLU A 284 8.36 19.50 14.31
C GLU A 284 7.16 18.98 15.12
N ASP A 285 6.92 17.67 15.08
CA ASP A 285 5.90 17.00 15.90
C ASP A 285 6.29 16.87 17.38
N GLY A 286 7.45 17.43 17.78
CA GLY A 286 7.96 17.40 19.15
C GLY A 286 8.55 16.07 19.57
N LYS A 287 8.78 15.12 18.64
CA LYS A 287 9.44 13.84 18.97
C LYS A 287 10.92 14.08 19.24
N SER A 288 11.41 13.60 20.39
CA SER A 288 12.83 13.74 20.74
C SER A 288 13.73 12.90 19.83
N GLN A 289 15.00 13.32 19.66
CA GLN A 289 16.01 12.53 18.94
C GLN A 289 16.11 11.10 19.48
N LYS A 290 16.07 10.91 20.81
CA LYS A 290 16.09 9.58 21.43
C LYS A 290 14.90 8.73 21.01
N TRP A 291 13.71 9.33 20.90
CA TRP A 291 12.53 8.65 20.41
C TRP A 291 12.68 8.25 18.94
N ILE A 292 13.16 9.16 18.08
CA ILE A 292 13.33 8.91 16.65
C ILE A 292 14.36 7.80 16.40
N VAL A 293 15.53 7.88 17.05
CA VAL A 293 16.58 6.86 16.96
C VAL A 293 16.05 5.47 17.34
N ARG A 294 15.22 5.40 18.38
CA ARG A 294 14.66 4.13 18.86
C ARG A 294 13.53 3.58 18.00
N TYR A 295 12.52 4.39 17.72
CA TYR A 295 11.24 3.91 17.18
C TYR A 295 11.13 4.06 15.66
N VAL A 296 11.97 4.88 15.03
CA VAL A 296 11.96 5.07 13.57
C VAL A 296 13.22 4.46 12.95
N MET A 297 14.39 4.73 13.52
CA MET A 297 15.66 4.20 13.00
C MET A 297 16.00 2.79 13.50
N GLY A 298 15.26 2.27 14.49
CA GLY A 298 15.39 0.88 14.95
C GLY A 298 16.57 0.58 15.88
N TYR A 299 17.28 1.59 16.41
CA TYR A 299 18.38 1.37 17.35
C TYR A 299 17.85 1.12 18.76
N GLU A 300 18.17 -0.03 19.34
CA GLU A 300 17.80 -0.33 20.72
C GLU A 300 18.52 0.59 21.72
N SER A 301 18.08 0.59 22.98
CA SER A 301 18.68 1.48 24.00
C SER A 301 20.16 1.23 24.24
N LYS A 302 20.63 -0.01 24.02
CA LYS A 302 22.04 -0.39 24.13
C LYS A 302 22.90 0.17 22.97
N ASP A 303 22.28 0.44 21.82
CA ASP A 303 22.92 0.90 20.58
C ASP A 303 22.64 2.39 20.31
N TYR A 304 22.18 3.14 21.33
CA TYR A 304 21.74 4.52 21.17
C TYR A 304 22.84 5.46 20.66
N HIS A 305 24.10 5.24 21.07
CA HIS A 305 25.22 6.08 20.64
C HIS A 305 25.47 5.96 19.13
N GLU A 306 25.47 4.73 18.61
CA GLU A 306 25.58 4.46 17.17
C GLU A 306 24.42 5.09 16.40
N GLY A 307 23.19 4.87 16.88
CA GLY A 307 22.00 5.44 16.26
C GLY A 307 21.97 6.97 16.27
N ARG A 308 22.48 7.60 17.34
CA ARG A 308 22.68 9.06 17.41
C ARG A 308 23.70 9.52 16.38
N ASP A 309 24.80 8.81 16.22
CA ASP A 309 25.86 9.22 15.30
C ASP A 309 25.34 9.13 13.85
N LYS A 310 24.60 8.06 13.50
CA LYS A 310 23.89 7.97 12.21
C LYS A 310 22.82 9.07 12.06
N PHE A 311 22.08 9.39 13.11
CA PHE A 311 21.09 10.49 13.08
C PHE A 311 21.78 11.82 12.71
N ASN A 312 22.93 12.11 13.33
CA ASN A 312 23.68 13.34 13.07
C ASN A 312 24.25 13.35 11.66
N GLU A 313 24.78 12.23 11.16
CA GLU A 313 25.26 12.07 9.79
C GLU A 313 24.14 12.35 8.77
N VAL A 314 22.99 11.71 8.95
CA VAL A 314 21.80 11.91 8.10
C VAL A 314 21.37 13.36 8.16
N MET A 315 21.35 14.01 9.33
CA MET A 315 20.92 15.41 9.45
C MET A 315 21.92 16.41 8.87
N ALA A 316 23.23 16.17 9.01
CA ALA A 316 24.29 16.98 8.42
C ALA A 316 24.24 16.95 6.89
N GLY A 317 23.89 15.79 6.33
CA GLY A 317 23.84 15.58 4.89
C GLY A 317 25.16 15.22 4.27
N LYS A 318 25.09 14.55 3.11
CA LYS A 318 26.27 14.36 2.26
C LYS A 318 26.90 15.74 2.10
N LYS A 319 28.12 15.93 2.64
CA LYS A 319 29.03 16.92 2.06
C LYS A 319 29.18 16.47 0.62
N VAL A 320 28.54 17.20 -0.28
CA VAL A 320 28.71 17.03 -1.73
C VAL A 320 30.18 17.18 -2.07
#